data_AF-A0A966SYF5-F1
#
_entry.id   AF-A0A966SYF5-F1
#
_cell.length_a   1.000
_cell.length_b   1.000
_cell.length_c   1.000
_cell.angle_alpha   90.00
_cell.angle_beta   90.00
_cell.angle_gamma   90.00
#
_symmetry.space_group_name_H-M   'P 1'
#
loop_
_entity.id
_entity.type
_entity.pdbx_description
1 polymer ?
#
loop_
_entity_poly.entity_id
_entity_poly.type
_entity_poly.pdbx_seq_one_letter_code
_entity_poly.pdbx_strand_id
1 'polypeptide(L)'
;MLIYACVSGHGYGHGSRVASVLTALHRLQPQWRLVLSTPLPEAFLRLAFGAVPFEHRPCRWDVGVLQADALGSDPDATLAALERLEQQRPAQLAAERAWLLEQRQPLLVLADVPPAAAALAQ
;
A
#
# COMPACT_ATOMS: atom_id res chain seq x y z
N MET A 1 13.55 10.33 8.15
CA MET A 1 12.47 9.41 8.58
C MET A 1 11.86 8.80 7.34
N LEU A 2 11.56 7.50 7.38
CA LEU A 2 10.86 6.77 6.33
C LEU A 2 9.36 6.72 6.65
N ILE A 3 8.53 7.05 5.66
CA ILE A 3 7.11 6.76 5.68
C ILE A 3 6.87 5.57 4.75
N TYR A 4 6.46 4.44 5.31
CA TYR A 4 6.09 3.26 4.55
C TYR A 4 4.56 3.16 4.51
N ALA A 5 3.97 3.52 3.38
CA ALA A 5 2.54 3.59 3.19
C ALA A 5 2.00 2.33 2.49
N CYS A 6 1.32 1.48 3.25
CA CYS A 6 0.59 0.32 2.74
C CYS A 6 -0.80 0.77 2.27
N VAL A 7 -1.04 0.77 0.97
CA VAL A 7 -2.26 1.33 0.38
C VAL A 7 -3.01 0.26 -0.40
N SER A 8 -4.30 0.15 -0.13
CA SER A 8 -5.18 -0.74 -0.88
C SER A 8 -5.11 -0.51 -2.38
N GLY A 9 -5.18 -1.61 -3.13
CA GLY A 9 -5.35 -1.61 -4.58
C GLY A 9 -6.81 -1.56 -5.03
N HIS A 10 -7.77 -1.49 -4.12
CA HIS A 10 -9.19 -1.53 -4.41
C HIS A 10 -9.65 -0.19 -5.00
N GLY A 11 -9.41 -0.03 -6.31
CA GLY A 11 -9.65 1.20 -7.04
C GLY A 11 -8.62 2.30 -6.78
N TYR A 12 -8.76 3.41 -7.50
CA TYR A 12 -7.82 4.54 -7.43
C TYR A 12 -8.11 5.53 -6.30
N GLY A 13 -9.24 5.39 -5.59
CA GLY A 13 -9.66 6.31 -4.54
C GLY A 13 -8.70 6.34 -3.34
N HIS A 14 -8.28 5.16 -2.86
CA HIS A 14 -7.31 5.03 -1.77
C HIS A 14 -5.96 5.65 -2.14
N GLY A 15 -5.41 5.23 -3.28
CA GLY A 15 -4.17 5.79 -3.82
C GLY A 15 -4.19 7.32 -3.97
N SER A 16 -5.29 7.89 -4.47
CA SER A 16 -5.42 9.34 -4.64
C SER A 16 -5.45 10.10 -3.30
N ARG A 17 -6.15 9.56 -2.30
CA ARG A 17 -6.23 10.17 -0.96
C ARG A 17 -4.89 10.10 -0.25
N VAL A 18 -4.24 8.93 -0.27
CA VAL A 18 -2.91 8.77 0.33
C VAL A 18 -1.88 9.65 -0.37
N ALA A 19 -1.89 9.73 -1.70
CA ALA A 19 -1.03 10.65 -2.44
C ALA A 19 -1.22 12.11 -2.01
N SER A 20 -2.46 12.55 -1.79
CA SER A 20 -2.76 13.91 -1.31
C SER A 20 -2.18 14.16 0.09
N VAL A 21 -2.33 13.20 1.01
CA VAL A 21 -1.77 13.27 2.37
C VAL A 21 -0.24 13.31 2.33
N LEU A 22 0.38 12.40 1.59
CA LEU A 22 1.84 12.30 1.49
C LEU A 22 2.46 13.48 0.75
N THR A 23 1.76 14.07 -0.22
CA THR A 23 2.17 15.31 -0.86
C THR A 23 2.15 16.49 0.10
N ALA A 24 1.11 16.61 0.94
CA ALA A 24 1.07 17.62 1.98
C ALA A 24 2.19 17.41 3.01
N LEU A 25 2.45 16.15 3.38
CA LEU A 25 3.53 15.79 4.30
C LEU A 25 4.91 16.15 3.72
N HIS A 26 5.15 15.87 2.45
CA HIS A 26 6.40 16.22 1.78
C HIS A 26 6.66 17.73 1.77
N ARG A 27 5.62 18.56 1.65
CA ARG A 27 5.78 20.03 1.74
C ARG A 27 6.26 20.47 3.12
N LEU A 28 5.82 19.78 4.18
CA LEU A 28 6.22 20.09 5.56
C LEU A 28 7.59 19.49 5.91
N GLN A 29 7.91 18.32 5.34
CA GLN A 29 9.12 17.55 5.63
C GLN A 29 9.74 17.01 4.33
N PRO A 30 10.37 17.86 3.50
CA PRO A 30 10.86 17.46 2.17
C PRO A 30 11.94 16.38 2.19
N GLN A 31 12.66 16.28 3.30
CA GLN A 31 13.74 15.32 3.54
C GLN A 31 13.25 13.93 3.98
N TRP A 32 11.94 13.76 4.23
CA TRP A 32 11.38 12.46 4.56
C TRP A 32 11.21 11.61 3.31
N ARG A 33 11.53 10.32 3.46
CA ARG A 33 11.50 9.37 2.35
C ARG A 33 10.13 8.70 2.32
N LEU A 34 9.49 8.70 1.15
CA LEU A 34 8.15 8.15 0.95
C LEU A 34 8.24 6.85 0.17
N VAL A 35 7.70 5.76 0.73
CA VAL A 35 7.64 4.45 0.08
C VAL A 35 6.19 4.02 0.01
N LEU A 36 5.70 3.79 -1.20
CA LEU A 36 4.34 3.38 -1.48
C LEU A 36 4.33 1.88 -1.73
N SER A 37 3.70 1.15 -0.83
CA SER A 37 3.53 -0.29 -0.87
C SER A 37 2.10 -0.63 -1.28
N THR A 38 1.90 -0.90 -2.57
CA THR A 38 0.57 -1.00 -3.18
C THR A 38 0.62 -1.70 -4.53
N PRO A 39 -0.42 -2.45 -4.95
CA PRO A 39 -0.44 -3.07 -6.27
C PRO A 39 -0.91 -2.10 -7.36
N LEU A 40 -1.18 -0.83 -7.02
CA LEU A 40 -1.59 0.18 -7.99
C LEU A 40 -0.51 0.41 -9.06
N PRO A 41 -0.90 0.65 -10.33
CA PRO A 41 0.07 0.87 -11.41
C PRO A 41 0.93 2.10 -11.16
N GLU A 42 2.23 1.99 -11.46
CA GLU A 42 3.18 3.09 -11.28
C GLU A 42 2.76 4.35 -12.06
N ALA A 43 2.21 4.19 -13.27
CA ALA A 43 1.70 5.30 -14.07
C ALA A 43 0.63 6.13 -13.34
N PHE A 44 -0.28 5.46 -12.62
CA PHE A 44 -1.27 6.13 -11.79
C PHE A 44 -0.60 6.83 -10.60
N LEU A 45 0.34 6.18 -9.92
CA LEU A 45 1.04 6.77 -8.78
C LEU A 45 1.82 8.04 -9.17
N ARG A 46 2.53 8.01 -10.31
CA ARG A 46 3.22 9.19 -10.84
C ARG A 46 2.25 10.34 -11.15
N LEU A 47 1.08 10.03 -11.69
CA LEU A 47 0.04 11.04 -11.92
C LEU A 47 -0.46 11.64 -10.60
N ALA A 48 -0.71 10.80 -9.58
CA ALA A 48 -1.25 11.22 -8.29
C ALA A 48 -0.24 12.03 -7.44
N PHE A 49 1.05 11.70 -7.52
CA PHE A 49 2.12 12.38 -6.76
C PHE A 49 2.73 13.58 -7.50
N GLY A 50 2.57 13.66 -8.82
CA GLY A 50 3.17 14.71 -9.63
C GLY A 50 4.69 14.74 -9.47
N ALA A 51 5.24 15.87 -9.00
CA ALA A 51 6.68 16.05 -8.80
C ALA A 51 7.21 15.51 -7.47
N VAL A 52 6.34 15.03 -6.56
CA VAL A 52 6.77 14.53 -5.25
C VAL A 52 7.48 13.19 -5.43
N PRO A 53 8.74 13.04 -4.96
CA PRO A 53 9.48 11.80 -5.11
C PRO A 53 8.93 10.72 -4.19
N PHE A 54 8.83 9.50 -4.71
CA PHE A 54 8.47 8.30 -3.96
C PHE A 54 9.17 7.06 -4.52
N GLU A 55 9.30 6.04 -3.68
CA GLU A 55 9.67 4.68 -4.09
C GLU A 55 8.40 3.81 -4.18
N HIS A 56 8.31 2.93 -5.17
CA HIS A 56 7.18 2.02 -5.33
C HIS A 56 7.57 0.59 -4.99
N ARG A 57 6.79 -0.06 -4.12
CA ARG A 57 6.83 -1.49 -3.85
C ARG A 57 5.49 -2.11 -4.24
N PRO A 58 5.43 -3.02 -5.23
CA PRO A 58 4.17 -3.54 -5.77
C PRO A 58 3.55 -4.65 -4.90
N CYS A 59 3.32 -4.36 -3.62
CA CYS A 59 2.75 -5.32 -2.67
C CYS A 59 1.22 -5.27 -2.69
N ARG A 60 0.56 -6.43 -2.66
CA ARG A 60 -0.89 -6.53 -2.54
C ARG A 60 -1.25 -6.82 -1.09
N TRP A 61 -1.99 -5.91 -0.45
CA TRP A 61 -2.34 -6.05 0.97
C TRP A 61 -3.79 -6.51 1.22
N ASP A 62 -4.64 -6.35 0.22
CA ASP A 62 -6.05 -6.77 0.22
C ASP A 62 -6.48 -7.13 -1.21
N VAL A 63 -7.71 -7.62 -1.35
CA VAL A 63 -8.32 -7.93 -2.64
C VAL A 63 -9.54 -7.06 -2.95
N GLY A 64 -9.89 -6.14 -2.06
CA GLY A 64 -11.15 -5.40 -2.12
C GLY A 64 -12.38 -6.32 -2.13
N VAL A 65 -13.43 -5.86 -2.80
CA VAL A 65 -14.58 -6.68 -3.18
C VAL A 65 -14.46 -6.92 -4.68
N LEU A 66 -14.32 -8.18 -5.10
CA LEU A 66 -14.34 -8.50 -6.51
C LEU A 66 -15.76 -8.30 -7.03
N GLN A 67 -15.88 -7.65 -8.17
CA GLN A 67 -17.16 -7.35 -8.78
C GLN A 67 -17.53 -8.44 -9.79
N ALA A 68 -18.77 -8.91 -9.76
CA ALA A 68 -19.32 -9.78 -10.78
C ALA A 68 -19.64 -8.98 -12.06
N ASP A 69 -20.06 -7.73 -11.88
CA ASP A 69 -20.43 -6.80 -12.94
C ASP A 69 -20.30 -5.33 -12.45
N ALA A 70 -20.84 -4.35 -13.19
CA ALA A 70 -20.70 -2.93 -12.86
C ALA A 70 -21.28 -2.54 -11.48
N LEU A 71 -22.27 -3.28 -10.96
CA LEU A 71 -22.99 -2.97 -9.72
C LEU A 71 -22.99 -4.12 -8.70
N GLY A 72 -22.74 -5.34 -9.14
CA GLY A 72 -22.77 -6.55 -8.32
C GLY A 72 -21.40 -6.95 -7.76
N SER A 73 -21.40 -7.44 -6.52
CA SER A 73 -20.25 -8.14 -5.93
C SER A 73 -20.25 -9.62 -6.30
N ASP A 74 -19.06 -10.23 -6.30
CA ASP A 74 -18.85 -11.67 -6.37
C ASP A 74 -18.24 -12.16 -5.04
N PRO A 75 -19.07 -12.59 -4.08
CA PRO A 75 -18.60 -13.04 -2.78
C PRO A 75 -17.71 -14.28 -2.85
N ASP A 76 -18.03 -15.23 -3.75
CA ASP A 76 -17.29 -16.49 -3.88
C ASP A 76 -15.89 -16.24 -4.46
N ALA A 77 -15.79 -15.41 -5.51
CA ALA A 77 -14.50 -15.00 -6.05
C ALA A 77 -13.70 -14.17 -5.03
N THR A 78 -14.37 -13.28 -4.29
CA THR A 78 -13.72 -12.47 -3.23
C THR A 78 -13.14 -13.38 -2.15
N LEU A 79 -13.90 -14.37 -1.68
CA LEU A 79 -13.43 -15.34 -0.68
C LEU A 79 -12.23 -16.14 -1.21
N ALA A 80 -12.31 -16.69 -2.42
CA ALA A 80 -11.21 -17.42 -3.02
C ALA A 80 -9.94 -16.55 -3.19
N ALA A 81 -10.10 -15.26 -3.50
CA ALA A 81 -8.99 -14.31 -3.61
C ALA A 81 -8.39 -13.98 -2.23
N LEU A 82 -9.23 -13.82 -1.20
CA LEU A 82 -8.80 -13.64 0.18
C LEU A 82 -8.00 -14.85 0.67
N GLU A 83 -8.49 -16.07 0.46
CA GLU A 83 -7.79 -17.30 0.86
C GLU A 83 -6.39 -17.40 0.22
N ARG A 84 -6.28 -17.09 -1.07
CA ARG A 84 -4.97 -17.03 -1.76
C ARG A 84 -4.06 -15.96 -1.18
N LEU A 85 -4.61 -14.79 -0.85
CA LEU A 85 -3.85 -13.72 -0.21
C LEU A 85 -3.36 -14.14 1.18
N GLU A 86 -4.20 -14.80 1.99
CA GLU A 86 -3.80 -15.32 3.30
C GLU A 86 -2.64 -16.32 3.20
N GLN A 87 -2.68 -17.22 2.21
CA GLN A 87 -1.61 -18.19 1.97
C GLN A 87 -0.28 -17.51 1.64
N GLN A 88 -0.31 -16.39 0.92
CA GLN A 88 0.89 -15.64 0.51
C GLN A 88 1.38 -14.66 1.59
N ARG A 89 0.51 -14.28 2.53
CA ARG A 89 0.75 -13.21 3.50
C ARG A 89 1.97 -13.42 4.40
N PRO A 90 2.23 -14.62 4.97
CA PRO A 90 3.41 -14.82 5.81
C PRO A 90 4.73 -14.51 5.07
N ALA A 91 4.83 -14.95 3.81
CA ALA A 91 6.02 -14.70 2.99
C ALA A 91 6.16 -13.22 2.64
N GLN A 92 5.07 -12.55 2.26
CA GLN A 92 5.08 -11.11 2.00
C GLN A 92 5.48 -10.31 3.24
N LEU A 93 4.89 -10.61 4.41
CA LEU A 93 5.25 -9.93 5.66
C LEU A 93 6.71 -10.14 6.03
N ALA A 94 7.25 -11.35 5.85
CA ALA A 94 8.66 -11.63 6.10
C ALA A 94 9.57 -10.82 5.16
N ALA A 95 9.27 -10.78 3.87
CA ALA A 95 10.04 -10.04 2.88
C ALA A 95 10.00 -8.52 3.13
N GLU A 96 8.82 -7.96 3.39
CA GLU A 96 8.67 -6.53 3.64
C GLU A 96 9.32 -6.12 4.97
N ARG A 97 9.19 -6.91 6.02
CA ARG A 97 9.87 -6.65 7.29
C ARG A 97 11.39 -6.70 7.15
N ALA A 98 11.94 -7.69 6.45
CA ALA A 98 13.37 -7.75 6.19
C ALA A 98 13.86 -6.49 5.46
N TRP A 99 13.14 -6.07 4.42
CA TRP A 99 13.43 -4.84 3.69
C TRP A 99 13.35 -3.59 4.58
N LEU A 100 12.35 -3.48 5.46
CA LEU A 100 12.22 -2.35 6.39
C LEU A 100 13.37 -2.29 7.40
N LEU A 101 13.82 -3.44 7.93
CA LEU A 101 14.95 -3.53 8.86
C LEU A 101 16.27 -3.08 8.22
N GLU A 102 16.45 -3.35 6.93
CA GLU A 102 17.63 -2.91 6.17
C GLU A 102 17.72 -1.38 6.02
N GLN A 103 16.61 -0.65 6.20
CA GLN A 103 16.58 0.80 6.03
C GLN A 103 17.34 1.56 7.12
N ARG A 104 17.54 0.96 8.30
CA ARG A 104 18.34 1.51 9.42
C ARG A 104 18.04 2.98 9.76
N GLN A 105 16.76 3.36 9.73
CA GLN A 105 16.32 4.74 10.00
C GLN A 105 14.97 4.75 10.73
N PRO A 106 14.62 5.86 11.42
CA PRO A 106 13.29 6.02 12.01
C PRO A 106 12.19 5.82 10.98
N LEU A 107 11.18 5.03 11.34
CA LEU A 107 10.16 4.53 10.42
C LEU A 107 8.76 4.71 11.00
N LEU A 108 7.83 5.13 10.16
CA LEU A 108 6.39 5.13 10.43
C LEU A 108 5.70 4.28 9.36
N VAL A 109 4.88 3.32 9.81
CA VAL A 109 3.97 2.58 8.93
C VAL A 109 2.63 3.32 8.88
N LEU A 110 2.20 3.68 7.67
CA LEU A 110 0.86 4.20 7.40
C LEU A 110 0.07 3.09 6.68
N ALA A 111 -1.13 2.77 7.16
CA ALA A 111 -1.99 1.76 6.55
C ALA A 111 -3.34 2.37 6.16
N ASP A 112 -3.67 2.31 4.87
CA ASP A 112 -5.01 2.64 4.34
C ASP A 112 -5.71 1.36 3.88
N VAL A 113 -6.51 0.80 4.79
CA VAL A 113 -7.32 -0.44 4.70
C VAL A 113 -6.67 -1.77 5.08
N PRO A 114 -5.34 -2.05 5.01
CA PRO A 114 -4.86 -3.41 5.31
C PRO A 114 -4.52 -3.63 6.79
N PRO A 115 -5.29 -4.45 7.55
CA PRO A 115 -4.98 -4.70 8.96
C PRO A 115 -3.63 -5.40 9.15
N ALA A 116 -3.24 -6.24 8.16
CA ALA A 116 -1.98 -6.97 8.18
C ALA A 116 -0.75 -6.05 8.17
N ALA A 117 -0.85 -4.83 7.66
CA ALA A 117 0.27 -3.89 7.64
C ALA A 117 0.71 -3.48 9.05
N ALA A 118 -0.17 -3.55 10.05
CA ALA A 118 0.19 -3.25 11.44
C ALA A 118 1.25 -4.21 11.99
N ALA A 119 1.33 -5.45 11.47
CA ALA A 119 2.35 -6.42 11.87
C ALA A 119 3.78 -6.00 11.44
N LEU A 120 3.93 -5.03 10.54
CA LEU A 120 5.23 -4.48 10.14
C LEU A 120 5.81 -3.51 11.19
N ALA A 121 4.99 -3.03 12.13
CA ALA A 121 5.40 -2.07 13.16
C ALA A 121 5.88 -2.74 14.47
N GLN A 122 5.97 -4.08 14.48
CA GLN A 122 6.50 -4.89 15.59
C GLN A 122 7.98 -5.18 15.39
#